data_AF-A0A839JN99-F1
#
_entry.id   AF-A0A839JN99-F1
#
_cell.length_a   1.000
_cell.length_b   1.000
_cell.length_c   1.000
_cell.angle_alpha   90.00
_cell.angle_beta   90.00
_cell.angle_gamma   90.00
#
_symmetry.space_group_name_H-M   'P 1'
#
loop_
_entity.id
_entity.type
_entity.pdbx_description
1 polymer ?
#
loop_
_entity_poly.entity_id
_entity_poly.type
_entity_poly.pdbx_seq_one_letter_code
_entity_poly.pdbx_strand_id
1 'polypeptide(L)' 'MEFKLKSKYKPTGDQPEAIKSLTAGLSRGDREQTLLGVTGSGKTFTMANII' A
#
# COMPACT_ATOMS: atom_id res chain seq x y z
N MET A 1 -9.81 -17.56 -2.43
CA MET A 1 -8.68 -17.38 -3.37
C MET A 1 -7.76 -16.34 -2.77
N GLU A 2 -6.45 -16.57 -2.77
CA GLU A 2 -5.47 -15.58 -2.29
C GLU A 2 -5.16 -14.58 -3.40
N PHE A 3 -5.04 -13.30 -3.04
CA PHE A 3 -4.54 -12.28 -3.96
C PHE A 3 -3.05 -12.53 -4.24
N LYS A 4 -2.66 -12.48 -5.52
CA LYS A 4 -1.27 -12.68 -5.94
C LYS A 4 -0.83 -11.51 -6.80
N LEU A 5 -0.14 -10.55 -6.19
CA LEU A 5 0.42 -9.42 -6.90
C LEU A 5 1.55 -9.86 -7.84
N LYS A 6 1.40 -9.63 -9.14
CA LYS A 6 2.44 -9.89 -10.14
C LYS A 6 3.01 -8.56 -10.64
N SER A 7 4.27 -8.29 -10.31
CA SER A 7 4.98 -7.08 -10.74
C SER A 7 6.45 -7.38 -10.98
N LYS A 8 7.07 -6.64 -11.91
CA LYS A 8 8.54 -6.62 -12.08
C LYS A 8 9.23 -5.66 -11.11
N TYR A 9 8.45 -4.81 -10.45
CA TYR A 9 8.93 -3.76 -9.56
C TYR A 9 8.77 -4.17 -8.10
N LYS A 10 9.66 -3.66 -7.25
CA LYS A 10 9.54 -3.75 -5.79
C LYS A 10 9.09 -2.39 -5.26
N PRO A 11 8.40 -2.33 -4.11
CA PRO A 11 8.13 -1.06 -3.45
C PRO A 11 9.44 -0.28 -3.21
N THR A 12 9.44 1.01 -3.51
CA THR A 12 10.63 1.90 -3.41
C THR A 12 10.23 3.26 -2.86
N GLY A 13 11.22 4.07 -2.46
CA GLY A 13 10.98 5.37 -1.82
C GLY A 13 10.13 5.19 -0.55
N ASP A 14 9.07 5.98 -0.42
CA ASP A 14 8.18 5.96 0.76
C ASP A 14 7.10 4.87 0.68
N GLN A 15 7.00 4.13 -0.43
CA GLN A 15 5.98 3.10 -0.60
C GLN A 15 6.02 1.99 0.47
N PRO A 16 7.19 1.44 0.87
CA PRO A 16 7.24 0.41 1.91
C PRO A 16 6.67 0.89 3.26
N GLU A 17 6.94 2.14 3.63
CA GLU A 17 6.44 2.73 4.87
C GLU A 17 4.92 2.96 4.78
N ALA A 18 4.42 3.49 3.66
CA ALA A 18 3.00 3.67 3.43
C ALA A 18 2.23 2.32 3.50
N ILE A 19 2.76 1.27 2.88
CA ILE A 19 2.19 -0.08 2.93
C ILE A 19 2.15 -0.58 4.38
N LYS A 20 3.27 -0.45 5.12
CA LYS A 20 3.35 -0.89 6.53
C LYS A 20 2.35 -0.14 7.42
N SER A 21 2.24 1.18 7.25
CA SER A 21 1.34 2.01 8.07
C SER A 21 -0.13 1.63 7.83
N LEU A 22 -0.53 1.52 6.56
CA LEU A 22 -1.90 1.22 6.18
C LEU A 22 -2.32 -0.22 6.53
N THR A 23 -1.43 -1.20 6.31
CA THR A 23 -1.68 -2.60 6.72
C THR A 23 -1.76 -2.75 8.23
N ALA A 24 -0.96 -2.00 8.99
CA ALA A 24 -1.07 -1.97 10.45
C ALA A 24 -2.39 -1.34 10.90
N GLY A 25 -2.87 -0.28 10.25
CA GLY A 25 -4.18 0.30 10.54
C GLY A 25 -5.33 -0.65 10.25
N LEU A 26 -5.27 -1.40 9.15
CA LEU A 26 -6.25 -2.46 8.85
C LEU A 26 -6.26 -3.54 9.93
N SER A 27 -5.07 -3.95 10.40
CA SER A 27 -4.93 -4.95 11.46
C SER A 27 -5.45 -4.45 12.82
N ARG A 28 -5.41 -3.15 13.08
CA ARG A 28 -6.01 -2.51 14.27
C ARG A 28 -7.52 -2.31 14.17
N GLY A 29 -8.11 -2.46 12.98
CA GLY A 29 -9.52 -2.19 12.72
C GLY A 29 -9.83 -0.71 12.49
N ASP A 30 -8.84 0.10 12.09
CA ASP A 30 -9.04 1.51 11.78
C ASP A 30 -10.05 1.64 10.62
N ARG A 31 -11.20 2.25 10.89
CA ARG A 31 -12.33 2.36 9.94
C ARG A 31 -11.98 3.21 8.71
N GLU A 32 -11.20 4.26 8.91
CA GLU A 32 -10.87 5.26 7.88
C GLU A 32 -9.37 5.50 7.88
N GLN A 33 -8.76 5.46 6.70
CA GLN A 33 -7.33 5.71 6.50
C GLN A 33 -7.14 6.44 5.16
N THR A 34 -6.16 7.34 5.11
CA THR A 34 -5.86 8.13 3.90
C THR A 34 -4.44 7.87 3.42
N LEU A 35 -4.29 7.44 2.16
CA LEU A 35 -3.00 7.40 1.48
C LEU A 35 -2.72 8.75 0.82
N LEU A 36 -2.01 9.63 1.51
CA LEU A 36 -1.57 10.90 0.93
C LEU A 36 -0.30 10.67 0.09
N GLY A 37 -0.41 10.84 -1.22
CA GLY A 37 0.73 10.70 -2.12
C GLY A 37 0.65 11.67 -3.29
N VAL A 38 1.80 12.21 -3.70
CA VAL A 38 1.92 13.11 -4.86
C VAL A 38 1.59 12.40 -6.18
N THR A 39 1.36 13.16 -7.24
CA THR A 39 1.16 12.60 -8.59
C THR A 39 2.43 11.85 -9.03
N GLY A 40 2.25 10.66 -9.62
CA GLY A 40 3.37 9.83 -10.09
C GLY A 40 4.04 8.95 -9.02
N SER A 41 3.66 9.05 -7.73
CA SER A 41 4.30 8.26 -6.65
C SER A 41 3.97 6.76 -6.66
N GLY A 42 3.13 6.30 -7.59
CA GLY A 42 2.76 4.88 -7.71
C GLY A 42 1.66 4.43 -6.74
N LYS A 43 0.74 5.31 -6.31
CA LYS A 43 -0.36 4.99 -5.38
C LYS A 43 -1.12 3.70 -5.69
N THR A 44 -1.38 3.40 -6.97
CA THR A 44 -2.04 2.14 -7.38
C THR A 44 -1.21 0.92 -7.01
N PHE A 45 0.11 0.96 -7.23
CA PHE A 45 1.01 -0.13 -6.88
C PHE A 45 1.13 -0.26 -5.35
N THR A 46 1.16 0.85 -4.61
CA THR A 46 1.09 0.86 -3.14
C THR A 46 -0.17 0.15 -2.65
N MET A 47 -1.35 0.52 -3.15
CA MET A 47 -2.62 -0.11 -2.76
C MET A 47 -2.68 -1.60 -3.12
N ALA A 48 -2.12 -1.99 -4.26
CA ALA A 48 -2.08 -3.40 -4.66
C ALA A 48 -1.19 -4.26 -3.74
N ASN A 49 -0.21 -3.68 -3.02
CA ASN A 49 0.58 -4.40 -2.02
C ASN A 49 -0.12 -4.49 -0.65
N ILE A 50 -1.25 -3.79 -0.45
CA ILE A 50 -2.03 -3.80 0.81
C ILE A 50 -3.11 -4.89 0.79
N ILE A 51 -3.57 -5.29 -0.40
CA ILE A 51 -4.58 -6.34 -0.63
C ILE A 51 -3.95 -7.72 -0.49
#